data_AF-A0A083ZV65-F1
#
_entry.id   AF-A0A083ZV65-F1
#
_cell.length_a   1.000
_cell.length_b   1.000
_cell.length_c   1.000
_cell.angle_alpha   90.00
_cell.angle_beta   90.00
_cell.angle_gamma   90.00
#
_symmetry.space_group_name_H-M   'P 1'
#
loop_
_entity.id
_entity.type
_entity.pdbx_description
1 polymer ?
#
loop_
_entity_poly.entity_id
_entity_poly.type
_entity_poly.pdbx_seq_one_letter_code
_entity_poly.pdbx_strand_id
1 'polypeptide(L)'
;MKLGQYGLIGALLVAICLGWYSTILSSRLDTAKELLAEQSKSLAQQAALIGTLQTQDAQNRALLAAQQQKEQQLRQQASDNQRRYRDATKNDQCAVTAAPGAVIELLQ
;
A
#
# COMPACT_ATOMS: atom_id res chain seq x y z
N MET A 1 -53.67 51.53 26.69
CA MET A 1 -52.31 51.37 26.15
C MET A 1 -51.47 50.23 26.76
N LYS A 2 -52.03 49.33 27.61
CA LYS A 2 -51.23 48.25 28.22
C LYS A 2 -51.01 47.02 27.30
N LEU A 3 -51.94 46.71 26.38
CA LEU A 3 -51.82 45.55 25.48
C LEU A 3 -50.61 45.62 24.54
N GLY A 4 -50.30 46.81 24.01
CA GLY A 4 -49.15 46.99 23.10
C GLY A 4 -47.80 46.75 23.79
N GLN A 5 -47.72 47.05 25.09
CA GLN A 5 -46.50 46.87 25.88
C GLN A 5 -46.22 45.38 26.14
N TYR A 6 -47.24 44.57 26.41
CA TYR A 6 -47.07 43.12 26.58
C TYR A 6 -46.74 42.39 25.27
N GLY A 7 -47.29 42.82 24.13
CA GLY A 7 -46.95 42.27 22.82
C GLY A 7 -45.49 42.54 22.42
N LEU A 8 -44.99 43.73 22.74
CA LEU A 8 -43.61 44.12 22.45
C LEU A 8 -42.61 43.36 23.33
N ILE A 9 -42.95 43.12 24.60
CA ILE A 9 -42.16 42.28 25.51
C ILE A 9 -42.14 40.82 25.03
N GLY A 10 -43.28 40.29 24.58
CA GLY A 10 -43.36 38.94 24.00
C GLY A 10 -42.49 38.79 22.74
N ALA A 11 -42.53 39.77 21.85
CA ALA A 11 -41.70 39.77 20.64
C ALA A 11 -40.19 39.84 20.97
N LEU A 12 -39.80 40.63 21.98
CA LEU A 12 -38.42 40.73 22.46
C LEU A 12 -37.90 39.40 23.01
N LEU A 13 -38.72 38.69 23.80
CA LEU A 13 -38.37 37.37 24.34
C LEU A 13 -38.16 36.34 23.23
N VAL A 14 -39.07 36.30 22.25
CA VAL A 14 -38.96 35.38 21.11
C VAL A 14 -37.72 35.68 20.28
N ALA A 15 -37.39 36.95 20.04
CA ALA A 15 -36.18 37.35 19.33
C ALA A 15 -34.90 36.92 20.07
N ILE A 16 -34.86 37.05 21.39
CA ILE A 16 -33.72 36.62 22.22
C ILE A 16 -33.58 35.09 22.18
N CYS A 17 -34.69 34.35 22.30
CA CYS A 17 -34.68 32.88 22.22
C CYS A 17 -34.19 32.38 20.85
N LEU A 18 -34.66 32.98 19.74
CA LEU A 18 -34.23 32.62 18.39
C LEU A 18 -32.76 32.97 18.14
N GLY A 19 -32.34 34.16 18.61
CA GLY A 19 -30.95 34.59 18.55
C GLY A 19 -30.03 33.57 19.24
N TRP A 20 -30.32 33.22 20.48
CA TRP A 20 -29.54 32.24 21.25
C TRP A 20 -29.46 30.86 20.57
N TYR A 21 -30.57 30.40 20.00
CA TYR A 21 -30.62 29.10 19.30
C TYR A 21 -29.78 29.11 18.02
N SER A 22 -29.82 30.20 17.26
CA SER A 22 -29.02 30.35 16.04
C SER A 22 -27.51 30.37 16.34
N THR A 23 -27.07 31.05 17.40
CA THR A 23 -25.65 31.11 17.78
C THR A 23 -25.11 29.76 18.22
N ILE A 24 -25.92 28.98 18.95
CA ILE A 24 -25.56 27.61 19.35
C ILE A 24 -25.46 26.71 18.12
N LEU A 25 -26.40 26.80 17.19
CA LEU A 25 -26.39 25.94 16.01
C LEU A 25 -25.21 26.25 15.09
N SER A 26 -24.91 27.52 14.86
CA SER A 26 -23.77 27.97 14.04
C SER A 26 -22.43 27.52 14.63
N SER A 27 -22.23 27.70 15.93
CA SER A 27 -20.98 27.30 16.59
C SER A 27 -20.73 25.79 16.52
N ARG A 28 -21.77 24.96 16.66
CA ARG A 28 -21.66 23.50 16.49
C ARG A 28 -21.32 23.12 15.05
N LEU A 29 -21.89 23.83 14.08
CA LEU A 29 -21.61 23.62 12.66
C LEU A 29 -20.16 23.98 12.31
N ASP A 30 -19.64 25.08 12.85
CA ASP A 30 -18.25 25.48 12.66
C ASP A 30 -17.29 24.47 13.31
N THR A 31 -17.59 24.00 14.52
CA THR A 31 -16.77 22.94 15.16
C THR A 31 -16.79 21.65 14.34
N ALA A 32 -17.94 21.26 13.79
CA ALA A 32 -18.06 20.07 12.95
C ALA A 32 -17.29 20.20 11.63
N LYS A 33 -17.32 21.38 11.00
CA LYS A 33 -16.55 21.67 9.78
C LYS A 33 -15.04 21.63 10.05
N GLU A 34 -14.61 22.21 11.16
CA GLU A 34 -13.20 22.21 11.56
C GLU A 34 -12.70 20.78 11.83
N LEU A 35 -13.50 19.97 12.52
CA LEU A 35 -13.20 18.56 12.76
C LEU A 35 -13.16 17.75 11.46
N LEU A 36 -14.08 18.00 10.51
CA LEU A 36 -14.06 17.39 9.18
C LEU A 36 -12.83 17.81 8.38
N ALA A 37 -12.44 19.08 8.44
CA ALA A 37 -11.26 19.60 7.75
C ALA A 37 -9.98 18.95 8.30
N GLU A 38 -9.87 18.82 9.62
CA GLU A 38 -8.73 18.19 10.27
C GLU A 38 -8.66 16.68 9.99
N GLN A 39 -9.80 15.99 10.05
CA GLN A 39 -9.86 14.58 9.72
C GLN A 39 -9.56 14.33 8.25
N SER A 40 -10.09 15.15 7.34
CA SER A 40 -9.82 15.04 5.89
C SER A 40 -8.34 15.25 5.56
N LYS A 41 -7.65 16.13 6.28
CA LYS A 41 -6.21 16.34 6.14
C LYS A 41 -5.41 15.12 6.61
N SER A 42 -5.79 14.53 7.74
CA SER A 42 -5.19 13.28 8.24
C SER A 42 -5.44 12.10 7.29
N LEU A 43 -6.66 11.96 6.79
CA LEU A 43 -7.03 10.95 5.79
C LEU A 43 -6.29 11.15 4.47
N ALA A 44 -6.12 12.39 4.01
CA ALA A 44 -5.35 12.69 2.80
C ALA A 44 -3.87 12.32 2.97
N GLN A 45 -3.26 12.61 4.13
CA GLN A 45 -1.89 12.19 4.44
C GLN A 45 -1.75 10.67 4.48
N GLN A 46 -2.70 9.97 5.12
CA GLN A 46 -2.71 8.51 5.16
C GLN A 46 -2.95 7.90 3.77
N ALA A 47 -3.87 8.45 2.98
CA ALA A 47 -4.14 8.01 1.62
C ALA A 47 -2.95 8.22 0.68
N ALA A 48 -2.23 9.33 0.83
CA ALA A 48 -0.99 9.57 0.11
C ALA A 48 0.08 8.51 0.47
N LEU A 49 0.22 8.19 1.76
CA LEU A 49 1.14 7.15 2.23
C LEU A 49 0.74 5.74 1.74
N ILE A 50 -0.55 5.43 1.73
CA ILE A 50 -1.08 4.17 1.20
C ILE A 50 -0.84 4.08 -0.30
N GLY A 51 -1.04 5.18 -1.04
CA GLY A 51 -0.76 5.24 -2.48
C GLY A 51 0.71 4.99 -2.81
N THR A 52 1.63 5.56 -2.05
CA THR A 52 3.07 5.29 -2.23
C THR A 52 3.44 3.86 -1.86
N LEU A 53 2.85 3.28 -0.81
CA LEU A 53 3.06 1.89 -0.44
C LEU A 53 2.50 0.92 -1.48
N GLN A 54 1.30 1.17 -2.01
CA GLN A 54 0.69 0.33 -3.05
C GLN A 54 1.49 0.34 -4.35
N THR A 55 1.98 1.52 -4.76
CA THR A 55 2.84 1.62 -5.95
C THR A 55 4.18 0.92 -5.77
N GLN A 56 4.78 0.97 -4.57
CA GLN A 56 5.97 0.19 -4.25
C GLN A 56 5.70 -1.32 -4.23
N ASP A 57 4.61 -1.76 -3.62
CA ASP A 57 4.28 -3.19 -3.54
C ASP A 57 3.99 -3.79 -4.92
N ALA A 58 3.31 -3.04 -5.80
CA ALA A 58 3.08 -3.43 -7.19
C ALA A 58 4.40 -3.58 -7.96
N GLN A 59 5.32 -2.62 -7.82
CA GLN A 59 6.63 -2.69 -8.45
C GLN A 59 7.47 -3.85 -7.90
N ASN A 60 7.47 -4.05 -6.59
CA ASN A 60 8.23 -5.11 -5.94
C ASN A 60 7.71 -6.50 -6.37
N ARG A 61 6.39 -6.67 -6.49
CA ARG A 61 5.78 -7.89 -7.02
C ARG A 61 6.14 -8.16 -8.48
N ALA A 62 6.18 -7.12 -9.31
CA ALA A 62 6.61 -7.25 -10.70
C ALA A 62 8.09 -7.68 -10.81
N LEU A 63 8.96 -7.07 -10.00
CA LEU A 63 10.38 -7.44 -9.94
C LEU A 63 10.57 -8.88 -9.42
N LEU A 64 9.85 -9.27 -8.38
CA LEU A 64 9.91 -10.62 -7.83
C LEU A 64 9.45 -11.65 -8.87
N ALA A 65 8.37 -11.38 -9.61
CA ALA A 65 7.88 -12.25 -10.67
C ALA A 65 8.91 -12.40 -11.80
N ALA A 66 9.53 -11.31 -12.23
CA ALA A 66 10.58 -11.34 -13.25
C ALA A 66 11.83 -12.12 -12.76
N GLN A 67 12.21 -11.95 -11.49
CA GLN A 67 13.32 -12.68 -10.90
C GLN A 67 13.03 -14.18 -10.80
N GLN A 68 11.83 -14.56 -10.34
CA GLN A 68 11.41 -15.96 -10.27
C GLN A 68 11.37 -16.60 -11.66
N GLN A 69 10.86 -15.91 -12.67
CA GLN A 69 10.84 -16.41 -14.05
C GLN A 69 12.26 -16.66 -14.57
N LYS A 70 13.19 -15.73 -14.32
CA LYS A 70 14.60 -15.88 -14.71
C LYS A 70 15.26 -17.07 -13.99
N GLU A 71 15.02 -17.23 -12.70
CA GLU A 71 15.49 -18.40 -11.94
C GLU A 71 14.95 -19.71 -12.49
N GLN A 72 13.66 -19.77 -12.83
CA GLN A 72 13.05 -20.96 -13.41
C GLN A 72 13.65 -21.29 -14.77
N GLN A 73 13.86 -20.28 -15.62
CA GLN A 73 14.51 -20.47 -16.91
C GLN A 73 15.95 -20.96 -16.77
N LEU A 74 16.71 -20.41 -15.82
CA LEU A 74 18.07 -20.87 -15.51
C LEU A 74 18.07 -22.32 -15.00
N ARG A 75 17.14 -22.69 -14.11
CA ARG A 75 16.97 -24.08 -13.65
C ARG A 75 16.66 -25.03 -14.80
N GLN A 76 15.74 -24.64 -15.69
CA GLN A 76 15.39 -25.44 -16.87
C GLN A 76 16.61 -25.63 -17.76
N GLN A 77 17.30 -24.54 -18.10
CA GLN A 77 18.49 -24.58 -18.95
C GLN A 77 19.61 -25.42 -18.32
N ALA A 78 19.84 -25.30 -17.02
CA ALA A 78 20.81 -26.12 -16.30
C ALA A 78 20.44 -27.61 -16.36
N SER A 79 19.17 -27.95 -16.15
CA SER A 79 18.69 -29.34 -16.20
C SER A 79 18.79 -29.94 -17.60
N ASP A 80 18.47 -29.15 -18.64
CA ASP A 80 18.57 -29.56 -20.03
C ASP A 80 20.03 -29.76 -20.44
N ASN A 81 20.91 -28.83 -20.05
CA ASN A 81 22.34 -28.94 -20.33
C ASN A 81 22.94 -30.15 -19.61
N GLN A 82 22.59 -30.38 -18.34
CA GLN A 82 23.03 -31.55 -17.60
C GLN A 82 22.55 -32.86 -18.25
N ARG A 83 21.30 -32.93 -18.72
CA ARG A 83 20.79 -34.09 -19.46
C ARG A 83 21.56 -34.31 -20.75
N ARG A 84 21.75 -33.27 -21.56
CA ARG A 84 22.52 -33.33 -22.81
C ARG A 84 23.95 -33.80 -22.57
N TYR A 85 24.59 -33.27 -21.54
CA TYR A 85 25.94 -33.68 -21.15
C TYR A 85 25.99 -35.16 -20.77
N ARG A 86 25.03 -35.61 -19.94
CA ARG A 86 24.93 -37.02 -19.54
C ARG A 86 24.64 -37.94 -20.72
N ASP A 87 23.79 -37.52 -21.66
CA ASP A 87 23.47 -38.30 -22.86
C ASP A 87 24.65 -38.39 -23.83
N ALA A 88 25.45 -37.32 -23.96
CA ALA A 88 26.66 -37.33 -24.77
C ALA A 88 27.78 -38.19 -24.16
N THR A 89 27.87 -38.23 -22.84
CA THR A 89 28.94 -38.94 -22.10
C THR A 89 28.57 -40.36 -21.69
N LYS A 90 27.31 -40.79 -21.82
CA LYS A 90 26.83 -42.11 -21.34
C LYS A 90 27.58 -43.32 -21.90
N ASN A 91 28.16 -43.20 -23.09
CA ASN A 91 28.89 -44.27 -23.76
C ASN A 91 30.42 -44.15 -23.59
N ASP A 92 30.89 -43.11 -22.89
CA ASP A 92 32.30 -42.84 -22.69
C ASP A 92 32.72 -43.23 -21.28
N GLN A 93 33.51 -44.30 -21.13
CA GLN A 93 33.94 -44.83 -19.84
C GLN A 93 34.79 -43.83 -19.05
N CYS A 94 35.51 -42.92 -19.72
CA CYS A 94 36.30 -41.88 -19.07
C CYS A 94 35.43 -40.77 -18.47
N ALA A 95 34.27 -40.49 -19.06
CA ALA A 95 33.39 -39.40 -18.61
C ALA A 95 32.35 -39.83 -17.55
N VAL A 96 32.05 -41.13 -17.45
CA VAL A 96 31.14 -41.69 -16.42
C VAL A 96 31.86 -41.93 -15.09
N THR A 97 33.20 -42.06 -15.12
CA THR A 97 34.01 -42.23 -13.92
C THR A 97 34.27 -40.87 -13.28
N ALA A 98 34.04 -40.73 -11.97
CA ALA A 98 34.34 -39.49 -11.24
C ALA A 98 35.83 -39.16 -11.41
N ALA A 99 36.14 -37.92 -11.80
CA ALA A 99 37.51 -37.49 -11.97
C ALA A 99 38.30 -37.70 -10.66
N PRO A 100 39.47 -38.36 -10.70
CA PRO A 100 40.25 -38.61 -9.49
C PRO A 100 40.62 -37.27 -8.83
N GLY A 101 40.43 -37.17 -7.51
CA GLY A 101 40.54 -35.92 -6.76
C GLY A 101 41.88 -35.18 -6.96
N ALA A 102 42.96 -35.94 -7.21
CA ALA A 102 44.28 -35.40 -7.53
C ALA A 102 44.31 -34.54 -8.81
N VAL A 103 43.43 -34.80 -9.78
CA VAL A 103 43.32 -34.00 -11.02
C VAL A 103 42.50 -32.73 -10.79
N ILE A 104 41.55 -32.75 -9.84
CA ILE A 104 40.76 -31.58 -9.48
C ILE A 104 41.61 -30.56 -8.70
N GLU A 105 42.50 -31.02 -7.81
CA GLU A 105 43.45 -30.14 -7.10
C GLU A 105 44.46 -29.47 -8.04
N LEU A 106 44.79 -30.09 -9.19
CA LEU A 106 45.69 -29.50 -10.19
C LEU A 106 45.03 -28.43 -11.08
N LEU A 107 43.69 -28.36 -11.08
CA LEU A 107 42.91 -27.39 -11.87
C LEU A 107 42.49 -26.15 -11.06
N GLN A 108 42.78 -26.14 -9.76
CA GLN A 108 42.51 -25.03 -8.83
C GLN A 108 43.70 -24.08 -8.76
#